data_AF-G0J125-F1
#
_entry.id   AF-G0J125-F1
#
_cell.length_a   1.000
_cell.length_b   1.000
_cell.length_c   1.000
_cell.angle_alpha   90.00
_cell.angle_beta   90.00
_cell.angle_gamma   90.00
#
_symmetry.space_group_name_H-M   'P 1'
#
loop_
_entity.id
_entity.type
_entity.pdbx_description
1 polymer ?
#
loop_
_entity_poly.entity_id
_entity_poly.type
_entity_poly.pdbx_seq_one_letter_code
_entity_poly.pdbx_strand_id
1 'polypeptide(L)'
;MQRIYLLLAVVTLSGLLLSCKSQQGNELLLEVKQLDKSYENLFVFYANLYDPVTGGFYDSPEKKTAPRIESTCRVISRIDDNGLTNTVPDSLKQRWVTFLQAFQNAETGFFDDPNEHRNIDMRRGRALGYVKGAFRRLEASSKYPYPSIKSNKDAEEDGLIHLKSVDNFNDWLNTLGWEENPWKAGGTLSAQGNVIGSLESPLQEQIVEAMFDFLATNQNENGFWGGSSLYVQLSGAFKVSTLYSIYGRQMPNAKSILKSTLKCIREEKCINSTWVRNPLNLLAVIKPYVGISEKEKNEIIKISIDNVLQFSRNDGGFANSVKDEYGTTDGCSQAIITRNALRDWVGLEPLIIPNTDSFLRTLGLAQKM
;
A
#
# COMPACT_ATOMS: atom_id res chain seq x y z
N MET A 1 64.77 6.16 0.26
CA MET A 1 64.06 5.19 1.13
C MET A 1 62.72 5.69 1.70
N GLN A 2 62.10 6.76 1.16
CA GLN A 2 60.83 7.32 1.69
C GLN A 2 59.60 7.14 0.78
N ARG A 3 59.75 6.65 -0.46
CA ARG A 3 58.62 6.48 -1.42
C ARG A 3 57.94 5.11 -1.38
N ILE A 4 58.52 4.11 -0.70
CA ILE A 4 57.95 2.75 -0.64
C ILE A 4 56.92 2.59 0.49
N TYR A 5 57.00 3.40 1.55
CA TYR A 5 56.04 3.35 2.66
C TYR A 5 54.66 3.93 2.34
N LEU A 6 54.54 4.81 1.33
CA LEU A 6 53.26 5.41 0.95
C LEU A 6 52.37 4.43 0.16
N LEU A 7 52.94 3.51 -0.62
CA LEU A 7 52.16 2.53 -1.41
C LEU A 7 51.57 1.41 -0.55
N LEU A 8 52.28 0.95 0.49
CA LEU A 8 51.78 -0.10 1.39
C LEU A 8 50.62 0.37 2.27
N ALA A 9 50.58 1.65 2.66
CA ALA A 9 49.49 2.23 3.42
C ALA A 9 48.18 2.37 2.61
N VAL A 10 48.28 2.66 1.30
CA VAL A 10 47.10 2.80 0.43
C VAL A 10 46.46 1.43 0.11
N VAL A 11 47.26 0.39 -0.08
CA VAL A 11 46.76 -0.98 -0.34
C VAL A 11 46.09 -1.61 0.89
N THR A 12 46.59 -1.34 2.09
CA THR A 12 45.99 -1.85 3.34
C THR A 12 44.68 -1.14 3.70
N LEU A 13 44.58 0.18 3.51
CA LEU A 13 43.30 0.90 3.70
C LEU A 13 42.23 0.46 2.68
N SER A 14 42.62 0.19 1.44
CA SER A 14 41.69 -0.25 0.38
C SER A 14 41.12 -1.64 0.68
N GLY A 15 41.96 -2.58 1.17
CA GLY A 15 41.52 -3.92 1.57
C GLY A 15 40.60 -3.93 2.80
N LEU A 16 40.88 -3.08 3.80
CA LEU A 16 40.02 -2.92 4.98
C LEU A 16 38.65 -2.29 4.63
N LEU A 17 38.62 -1.30 3.72
CA LEU A 17 37.38 -0.68 3.26
C LEU A 17 36.51 -1.63 2.42
N LEU A 18 37.13 -2.50 1.61
CA LEU A 18 36.44 -3.57 0.88
C LEU A 18 35.90 -4.66 1.81
N SER A 19 36.66 -5.06 2.82
CA SER A 19 36.24 -6.05 3.82
C SER A 19 35.02 -5.57 4.63
N CYS A 20 35.05 -4.34 5.16
CA CYS A 20 33.92 -3.80 5.94
C CYS A 20 32.65 -3.62 5.11
N LYS A 21 32.74 -3.16 3.85
CA LYS A 21 31.57 -3.04 2.96
C LYS A 21 30.96 -4.40 2.64
N SER A 22 31.78 -5.44 2.42
CA SER A 22 31.28 -6.80 2.18
C SER A 22 30.63 -7.41 3.41
N GLN A 23 31.15 -7.12 4.61
CA GLN A 23 30.64 -7.68 5.86
C GLN A 23 29.28 -7.05 6.27
N GLN A 24 29.15 -5.72 6.18
CA GLN A 24 27.89 -5.04 6.54
C GLN A 24 26.75 -5.35 5.55
N GLY A 25 27.06 -5.53 4.26
CA GLY A 25 26.07 -5.99 3.27
C GLY A 25 25.55 -7.40 3.56
N ASN A 26 26.43 -8.29 4.06
CA ASN A 26 26.07 -9.65 4.43
C ASN A 26 25.20 -9.71 5.71
N GLU A 27 25.40 -8.80 6.66
CA GLU A 27 24.60 -8.73 7.90
C GLU A 27 23.16 -8.32 7.63
N LEU A 28 22.92 -7.25 6.87
CA LEU A 28 21.56 -6.80 6.52
C LEU A 28 20.80 -7.82 5.68
N LEU A 29 21.50 -8.48 4.77
CA LEU A 29 20.94 -9.59 4.01
C LEU A 29 20.45 -10.71 4.94
N LEU A 30 21.22 -11.02 5.98
CA LEU A 30 20.86 -12.04 6.97
C LEU A 30 19.69 -11.59 7.83
N GLU A 31 19.65 -10.33 8.28
CA GLU A 31 18.53 -9.75 9.03
C GLU A 31 17.22 -9.82 8.23
N VAL A 32 17.24 -9.43 6.95
CA VAL A 32 16.06 -9.52 6.06
C VAL A 32 15.64 -10.98 5.83
N LYS A 33 16.58 -11.92 5.73
CA LYS A 33 16.25 -13.36 5.66
C LYS A 33 15.69 -13.90 6.97
N GLN A 34 16.12 -13.39 8.11
CA GLN A 34 15.56 -13.77 9.41
C GLN A 34 14.14 -13.23 9.58
N LEU A 35 13.86 -12.02 9.08
CA LEU A 35 12.52 -11.44 9.04
C LEU A 35 11.53 -12.39 8.35
N ASP A 36 11.92 -13.10 7.27
CA ASP A 36 11.06 -14.04 6.55
C ASP A 36 10.40 -15.09 7.46
N LYS A 37 11.07 -15.53 8.53
CA LYS A 37 10.54 -16.52 9.47
C LYS A 37 9.27 -16.04 10.19
N SER A 38 9.13 -14.73 10.41
CA SER A 38 7.93 -14.15 11.04
C SER A 38 6.67 -14.22 10.17
N TYR A 39 6.79 -14.65 8.91
CA TYR A 39 5.69 -14.71 7.93
C TYR A 39 5.22 -16.14 7.65
N GLU A 40 5.85 -17.19 8.21
CA GLU A 40 5.59 -18.60 7.87
C GLU A 40 4.12 -19.03 8.08
N ASN A 41 3.42 -18.42 9.05
CA ASN A 41 2.03 -18.72 9.36
C ASN A 41 1.01 -17.72 8.78
N LEU A 42 1.47 -16.71 8.04
CA LEU A 42 0.61 -15.62 7.60
C LEU A 42 -0.51 -16.09 6.67
N PHE A 43 -0.21 -16.97 5.71
CA PHE A 43 -1.26 -17.48 4.82
C PHE A 43 -2.24 -18.42 5.55
N VAL A 44 -1.80 -19.15 6.57
CA VAL A 44 -2.70 -19.91 7.45
C VAL A 44 -3.65 -18.95 8.18
N PHE A 45 -3.14 -17.83 8.68
CA PHE A 45 -3.96 -16.76 9.25
C PHE A 45 -5.01 -16.26 8.25
N TYR A 46 -4.64 -15.97 6.99
CA TYR A 46 -5.62 -15.58 5.97
C TYR A 46 -6.67 -16.64 5.68
N ALA A 47 -6.29 -17.92 5.62
CA ALA A 47 -7.24 -19.00 5.41
C ALA A 47 -8.29 -19.06 6.54
N ASN A 48 -7.91 -18.77 7.79
CA ASN A 48 -8.82 -18.73 8.94
C ASN A 48 -9.81 -17.54 8.92
N LEU A 49 -9.59 -16.56 8.03
CA LEU A 49 -10.49 -15.43 7.79
C LEU A 49 -11.43 -15.66 6.61
N TYR A 50 -11.29 -16.78 5.88
CA TYR A 50 -12.16 -17.10 4.77
C TYR A 50 -13.57 -17.45 5.25
N ASP A 51 -14.58 -16.88 4.61
CA ASP A 51 -15.98 -17.25 4.81
C ASP A 51 -16.42 -18.22 3.71
N PRO A 52 -16.63 -19.52 4.03
CA PRO A 52 -17.04 -20.52 3.06
C PRO A 52 -18.51 -20.38 2.66
N VAL A 53 -19.30 -19.44 3.21
CA VAL A 53 -20.67 -19.17 2.74
C VAL A 53 -20.64 -18.16 1.60
N THR A 54 -20.10 -16.97 1.83
CA THR A 54 -20.09 -15.90 0.81
C THR A 54 -18.93 -15.99 -0.16
N GLY A 55 -17.81 -16.61 0.24
CA GLY A 55 -16.56 -16.61 -0.51
C GLY A 55 -15.68 -15.37 -0.25
N GLY A 56 -16.05 -14.48 0.66
CA GLY A 56 -15.22 -13.33 1.06
C GLY A 56 -14.23 -13.64 2.19
N PHE A 57 -13.46 -12.63 2.59
CA PHE A 57 -12.62 -12.67 3.80
C PHE A 57 -13.06 -11.62 4.83
N TYR A 58 -13.08 -12.02 6.10
CA TYR A 58 -13.23 -11.12 7.24
C TYR A 58 -11.98 -10.28 7.46
N ASP A 59 -12.10 -9.18 8.21
CA ASP A 59 -10.97 -8.31 8.52
C ASP A 59 -10.05 -8.84 9.61
N SER A 60 -10.63 -9.47 10.63
CA SER A 60 -9.91 -10.07 11.76
C SER A 60 -10.76 -11.17 12.39
N PRO A 61 -10.18 -12.04 13.26
CA PRO A 61 -10.94 -13.08 13.95
C PRO A 61 -12.07 -12.54 14.83
N GLU A 62 -11.86 -11.37 15.45
CA GLU A 62 -12.84 -10.70 16.31
C GLU A 62 -13.93 -9.95 15.54
N LYS A 63 -13.65 -9.55 14.29
CA LYS A 63 -14.58 -8.77 13.45
C LYS A 63 -15.22 -9.64 12.36
N LYS A 64 -15.67 -10.83 12.74
CA LYS A 64 -16.41 -11.75 11.86
C LYS A 64 -17.89 -11.39 11.71
N THR A 65 -18.21 -10.10 11.58
CA THR A 65 -19.60 -9.64 11.37
C THR A 65 -20.04 -9.87 9.93
N ALA A 66 -19.21 -9.48 8.96
CA ALA A 66 -19.40 -9.77 7.54
C ALA A 66 -18.07 -9.65 6.77
N PRO A 67 -17.83 -10.48 5.75
CA PRO A 67 -16.71 -10.28 4.83
C PRO A 67 -16.87 -8.98 4.04
N ARG A 68 -15.74 -8.38 3.66
CA ARG A 68 -15.72 -7.06 2.99
C ARG A 68 -14.92 -7.09 1.69
N ILE A 69 -15.24 -6.16 0.79
CA ILE A 69 -14.50 -5.98 -0.47
C ILE A 69 -13.02 -5.73 -0.19
N GLU A 70 -12.71 -4.78 0.71
CA GLU A 70 -11.32 -4.37 0.97
C GLU A 70 -10.47 -5.52 1.55
N SER A 71 -11.00 -6.25 2.53
CA SER A 71 -10.31 -7.40 3.13
C SER A 71 -10.09 -8.51 2.10
N THR A 72 -11.10 -8.83 1.30
CA THR A 72 -11.02 -9.85 0.24
C THR A 72 -10.00 -9.48 -0.84
N CYS A 73 -10.05 -8.26 -1.37
CA CYS A 73 -9.12 -7.79 -2.40
C CYS A 73 -7.67 -7.70 -1.89
N ARG A 74 -7.47 -7.38 -0.60
CA ARG A 74 -6.13 -7.41 0.03
C ARG A 74 -5.58 -8.82 0.08
N VAL A 75 -6.36 -9.80 0.53
CA VAL A 75 -5.92 -11.20 0.58
C VAL A 75 -5.58 -11.71 -0.83
N ILE A 76 -6.45 -11.48 -1.82
CA ILE A 76 -6.18 -11.83 -3.23
C ILE A 76 -4.87 -11.19 -3.73
N SER A 77 -4.68 -9.90 -3.46
CA SER A 77 -3.46 -9.20 -3.86
C SER A 77 -2.22 -9.81 -3.19
N ARG A 78 -2.29 -10.22 -1.93
CA ARG A 78 -1.15 -10.81 -1.22
C ARG A 78 -0.84 -12.24 -1.67
N ILE A 79 -1.85 -13.03 -2.03
CA ILE A 79 -1.68 -14.33 -2.68
C ILE A 79 -0.91 -14.14 -4.00
N ASP A 80 -1.34 -13.17 -4.80
CA ASP A 80 -0.73 -12.86 -6.10
C ASP A 80 0.70 -12.31 -5.98
N ASP A 81 0.94 -11.34 -5.09
CA ASP A 81 2.26 -10.75 -4.84
C ASP A 81 3.29 -11.80 -4.33
N ASN A 82 2.83 -12.98 -3.92
CA ASN A 82 3.67 -14.12 -3.51
C ASN A 82 3.63 -15.28 -4.51
N GLY A 83 3.12 -15.07 -5.73
CA GLY A 83 3.11 -16.07 -6.80
C GLY A 83 2.17 -17.26 -6.54
N LEU A 84 1.21 -17.12 -5.62
CA LEU A 84 0.36 -18.23 -5.19
C LEU A 84 -0.94 -18.35 -5.99
N THR A 85 -1.29 -17.37 -6.84
CA THR A 85 -2.56 -17.35 -7.59
C THR A 85 -2.79 -18.64 -8.40
N ASN A 86 -1.74 -19.18 -9.03
CA ASN A 86 -1.81 -20.41 -9.83
C ASN A 86 -1.96 -21.69 -9.00
N THR A 87 -1.74 -21.62 -7.68
CA THR A 87 -1.90 -22.74 -6.76
C THR A 87 -3.33 -22.81 -6.19
N VAL A 88 -4.11 -21.74 -6.34
CA VAL A 88 -5.50 -21.66 -5.87
C VAL A 88 -6.41 -22.38 -6.87
N PRO A 89 -7.27 -23.32 -6.43
CA PRO A 89 -8.24 -23.98 -7.30
C PRO A 89 -9.16 -22.99 -8.03
N ASP A 90 -9.46 -23.25 -9.31
CA ASP A 90 -10.34 -22.40 -10.11
C ASP A 90 -11.72 -22.22 -9.50
N SER A 91 -12.26 -23.27 -8.86
CA SER A 91 -13.53 -23.19 -8.13
C SER A 91 -13.48 -22.15 -7.01
N LEU A 92 -12.36 -22.03 -6.29
CA LEU A 92 -12.20 -21.04 -5.23
C LEU A 92 -12.00 -19.63 -5.79
N LYS A 93 -11.19 -19.47 -6.85
CA LYS A 93 -11.05 -18.19 -7.56
C LYS A 93 -12.41 -17.69 -8.05
N GLN A 94 -13.23 -18.58 -8.62
CA GLN A 94 -14.58 -18.24 -9.08
C GLN A 94 -15.49 -17.77 -7.93
N ARG A 95 -15.37 -18.36 -6.74
CA ARG A 95 -16.12 -17.89 -5.56
C ARG A 95 -15.72 -16.47 -5.14
N TRP A 96 -14.43 -16.15 -5.19
CA TRP A 96 -13.96 -14.79 -4.93
C TRP A 96 -14.49 -13.80 -5.96
N VAL A 97 -14.50 -14.18 -7.24
CA VAL A 97 -15.07 -13.36 -8.31
C VAL A 97 -16.56 -13.12 -8.08
N THR A 98 -17.33 -14.18 -7.80
CA THR A 98 -18.77 -14.07 -7.52
C THR A 98 -19.04 -13.21 -6.29
N PHE A 99 -18.25 -13.34 -5.22
CA PHE A 99 -18.33 -12.46 -4.05
C PHE A 99 -18.19 -10.98 -4.44
N LEU A 100 -17.14 -10.62 -5.18
CA LEU A 100 -16.90 -9.22 -5.58
C LEU A 100 -17.97 -8.69 -6.56
N GLN A 101 -18.41 -9.52 -7.51
CA GLN A 101 -19.48 -9.16 -8.46
C GLN A 101 -20.82 -8.93 -7.77
N ALA A 102 -21.08 -9.55 -6.61
CA ALA A 102 -22.34 -9.38 -5.87
C ALA A 102 -22.52 -7.94 -5.33
N PHE A 103 -21.43 -7.17 -5.18
CA PHE A 103 -21.48 -5.78 -4.73
C PHE A 103 -21.57 -4.78 -5.89
N GLN A 104 -21.57 -5.24 -7.14
CA GLN A 104 -21.63 -4.33 -8.29
C GLN A 104 -23.06 -3.86 -8.54
N ASN A 105 -23.26 -2.56 -8.51
CA ASN A 105 -24.52 -1.92 -8.88
C ASN A 105 -24.70 -1.99 -10.42
N ALA A 106 -25.86 -2.43 -10.88
CA ALA A 106 -26.15 -2.61 -12.31
C ALA A 106 -26.36 -1.29 -13.06
N GLU A 107 -26.84 -0.25 -12.37
CA GLU A 107 -27.14 1.06 -12.95
C GLU A 107 -25.88 1.93 -13.03
N THR A 108 -25.12 2.00 -11.94
CA THR A 108 -23.97 2.92 -11.84
C THR A 108 -22.63 2.24 -12.16
N GLY A 109 -22.58 0.91 -12.14
CA GLY A 109 -21.35 0.13 -12.33
C GLY A 109 -20.39 0.15 -11.13
N PHE A 110 -20.67 0.95 -10.09
CA PHE A 110 -19.86 1.02 -8.87
C PHE A 110 -20.00 -0.24 -8.00
N PHE A 111 -19.02 -0.44 -7.11
CA PHE A 111 -19.04 -1.50 -6.11
C PHE A 111 -19.38 -0.90 -4.76
N ASP A 112 -20.58 -1.22 -4.23
CA ASP A 112 -21.09 -0.68 -2.98
C ASP A 112 -21.05 -1.76 -1.89
N ASP A 113 -20.05 -1.68 -1.00
CA ASP A 113 -19.97 -2.53 0.20
C ASP A 113 -20.90 -1.96 1.29
N PRO A 114 -21.97 -2.67 1.69
CA PRO A 114 -22.91 -2.19 2.71
C PRO A 114 -22.28 -2.10 4.10
N ASN A 115 -21.15 -2.79 4.33
CA ASN A 115 -20.41 -2.75 5.60
C ASN A 115 -19.32 -1.68 5.61
N GLU A 116 -19.30 -0.80 4.62
CA GLU A 116 -18.34 0.29 4.50
C GLU A 116 -18.98 1.65 4.86
N HIS A 117 -18.55 2.18 5.99
CA HIS A 117 -19.13 3.39 6.61
C HIS A 117 -18.39 4.69 6.24
N ARG A 118 -17.32 4.62 5.45
CA ARG A 118 -16.64 5.82 4.93
C ARG A 118 -17.56 6.63 4.00
N ASN A 119 -17.28 7.93 3.89
CA ASN A 119 -17.94 8.83 2.95
C ASN A 119 -17.84 8.25 1.51
N ILE A 120 -18.90 8.46 0.72
CA ILE A 120 -19.06 8.03 -0.67
C ILE A 120 -17.82 8.33 -1.55
N ASP A 121 -17.19 9.49 -1.39
CA ASP A 121 -16.01 9.92 -2.13
C ASP A 121 -14.85 8.94 -1.95
N MET A 122 -14.63 8.50 -0.71
CA MET A 122 -13.58 7.53 -0.43
C MET A 122 -14.02 6.10 -0.76
N ARG A 123 -15.27 5.74 -0.43
CA ARG A 123 -15.76 4.36 -0.57
C ARG A 123 -15.76 3.88 -2.01
N ARG A 124 -16.42 4.60 -2.92
CA ARG A 124 -16.62 4.16 -4.31
C ARG A 124 -15.31 4.07 -5.07
N GLY A 125 -14.47 5.10 -4.97
CA GLY A 125 -13.15 5.12 -5.61
C GLY A 125 -12.23 4.01 -5.12
N ARG A 126 -12.19 3.75 -3.79
CA ARG A 126 -11.38 2.66 -3.23
C ARG A 126 -11.88 1.29 -3.66
N ALA A 127 -13.18 1.04 -3.56
CA ALA A 127 -13.77 -0.24 -3.96
C ALA A 127 -13.51 -0.51 -5.44
N LEU A 128 -13.73 0.49 -6.31
CA LEU A 128 -13.45 0.39 -7.74
C LEU A 128 -11.98 0.02 -8.02
N GLY A 129 -11.03 0.71 -7.39
CA GLY A 129 -9.60 0.40 -7.55
C GLY A 129 -9.23 -1.00 -7.06
N TYR A 130 -9.74 -1.41 -5.88
CA TYR A 130 -9.49 -2.73 -5.32
C TYR A 130 -10.05 -3.85 -6.19
N VAL A 131 -11.32 -3.74 -6.62
CA VAL A 131 -11.98 -4.79 -7.39
C VAL A 131 -11.39 -4.91 -8.78
N LYS A 132 -11.12 -3.79 -9.48
CA LYS A 132 -10.40 -3.82 -10.77
C LYS A 132 -9.04 -4.51 -10.63
N GLY A 133 -8.31 -4.21 -9.56
CA GLY A 133 -7.04 -4.84 -9.24
C GLY A 133 -7.15 -6.33 -8.95
N ALA A 134 -8.21 -6.78 -8.28
CA ALA A 134 -8.46 -8.19 -8.01
C ALA A 134 -8.87 -8.94 -9.27
N PHE A 135 -9.80 -8.40 -10.07
CA PHE A 135 -10.23 -9.01 -11.33
C PHE A 135 -9.09 -9.18 -12.33
N ARG A 136 -8.20 -8.19 -12.45
CA ARG A 136 -7.00 -8.33 -13.30
C ARG A 136 -6.11 -9.52 -12.88
N ARG A 137 -5.93 -9.75 -11.58
CA ARG A 137 -5.11 -10.85 -11.04
C ARG A 137 -5.76 -12.21 -11.18
N LEU A 138 -7.09 -12.24 -11.11
CA LEU A 138 -7.89 -13.45 -11.27
C LEU A 138 -8.27 -13.72 -12.73
N GLU A 139 -7.79 -12.90 -13.66
CA GLU A 139 -8.17 -12.94 -15.08
C GLU A 139 -9.69 -12.96 -15.28
N ALA A 140 -10.39 -12.20 -14.44
CA ALA A 140 -11.84 -12.14 -14.38
C ALA A 140 -12.39 -10.81 -14.89
N SER A 141 -13.70 -10.77 -15.12
CA SER A 141 -14.42 -9.58 -15.58
C SER A 141 -15.49 -9.15 -14.58
N SER A 142 -15.84 -7.86 -14.62
CA SER A 142 -17.01 -7.34 -13.92
C SER A 142 -18.31 -7.92 -14.49
N LYS A 143 -19.37 -7.92 -13.68
CA LYS A 143 -20.70 -8.41 -14.08
C LYS A 143 -21.42 -7.39 -14.97
N TYR A 144 -21.23 -6.11 -14.67
CA TYR A 144 -21.73 -4.96 -15.42
C TYR A 144 -20.55 -4.10 -15.90
N PRO A 145 -20.75 -3.19 -16.87
CA PRO A 145 -19.73 -2.20 -17.23
C PRO A 145 -19.24 -1.42 -16.00
N TYR A 146 -17.98 -0.99 -16.02
CA TYR A 146 -17.47 -0.05 -15.02
C TYR A 146 -18.18 1.31 -15.17
N PRO A 147 -18.14 2.16 -14.12
CA PRO A 147 -18.73 3.48 -14.17
C PRO A 147 -18.24 4.29 -15.38
N SER A 148 -19.13 5.09 -15.95
CA SER A 148 -18.84 6.06 -17.02
C SER A 148 -19.66 7.30 -16.73
N ILE A 149 -18.97 8.41 -16.44
CA ILE A 149 -19.58 9.69 -16.06
C ILE A 149 -19.51 10.58 -17.30
N LYS A 150 -20.64 10.73 -17.99
CA LYS A 150 -20.72 11.41 -19.30
C LYS A 150 -21.35 12.78 -19.21
N SER A 151 -22.12 13.02 -18.15
CA SER A 151 -22.82 14.28 -17.96
C SER A 151 -22.76 14.77 -16.51
N ASN A 152 -23.02 16.07 -16.32
CA ASN A 152 -23.17 16.65 -14.99
C ASN A 152 -24.30 15.99 -14.19
N LYS A 153 -25.34 15.51 -14.88
CA LYS A 153 -26.47 14.82 -14.26
C LYS A 153 -26.03 13.47 -13.70
N ASP A 154 -25.21 12.72 -14.43
CA ASP A 154 -24.67 11.44 -13.95
C ASP A 154 -23.85 11.66 -12.67
N ALA A 155 -23.01 12.69 -12.65
CA ALA A 155 -22.23 13.05 -11.47
C ALA A 155 -23.11 13.44 -10.25
N GLU A 156 -24.27 14.06 -10.46
CA GLU A 156 -25.23 14.35 -9.38
C GLU A 156 -25.88 13.09 -8.83
N GLU A 157 -26.40 12.25 -9.72
CA GLU A 157 -27.11 11.02 -9.36
C GLU A 157 -26.18 10.06 -8.61
N ASP A 158 -24.89 10.08 -8.92
CA ASP A 158 -23.85 9.33 -8.22
C ASP A 158 -23.26 10.01 -6.98
N GLY A 159 -23.73 11.20 -6.60
CA GLY A 159 -23.23 11.94 -5.45
C GLY A 159 -21.77 12.42 -5.60
N LEU A 160 -21.28 12.55 -6.84
CA LEU A 160 -19.94 12.99 -7.22
C LEU A 160 -19.97 14.46 -7.69
N ILE A 161 -20.63 15.32 -6.92
CA ILE A 161 -20.88 16.73 -7.28
C ILE A 161 -19.58 17.49 -7.60
N HIS A 162 -18.48 17.14 -6.92
CA HIS A 162 -17.17 17.73 -7.15
C HIS A 162 -16.57 17.44 -8.53
N LEU A 163 -17.09 16.45 -9.28
CA LEU A 163 -16.59 16.11 -10.62
C LEU A 163 -17.39 16.76 -11.75
N LYS A 164 -18.35 17.64 -11.46
CA LYS A 164 -19.15 18.35 -12.48
C LYS A 164 -18.37 19.38 -13.29
N SER A 165 -17.39 20.02 -12.66
CA SER A 165 -16.62 21.11 -13.24
C SER A 165 -15.30 21.28 -12.50
N VAL A 166 -14.37 22.01 -13.11
CA VAL A 166 -13.09 22.35 -12.47
C VAL A 166 -13.29 23.19 -11.21
N ASP A 167 -14.24 24.14 -11.22
CA ASP A 167 -14.53 24.99 -10.06
C ASP A 167 -15.07 24.16 -8.89
N ASN A 168 -16.03 23.26 -9.15
CA ASN A 168 -16.55 22.35 -8.13
C ASN A 168 -15.46 21.44 -7.55
N PHE A 169 -14.52 21.01 -8.40
CA PHE A 169 -13.41 20.17 -7.96
C PHE A 169 -12.44 20.94 -7.06
N ASN A 170 -12.08 22.17 -7.45
CA ASN A 170 -11.23 23.06 -6.66
C ASN A 170 -11.87 23.39 -5.30
N ASP A 171 -13.15 23.72 -5.28
CA ASP A 171 -13.89 23.95 -4.03
C ASP A 171 -13.82 22.72 -3.12
N TRP A 172 -14.07 21.54 -3.68
CA TRP A 172 -14.01 20.28 -2.94
C TRP A 172 -12.62 19.97 -2.39
N LEU A 173 -11.54 20.22 -3.14
CA LEU A 173 -10.16 20.01 -2.67
C LEU A 173 -9.87 20.78 -1.37
N ASN A 174 -10.43 21.99 -1.25
CA ASN A 174 -10.29 22.83 -0.06
C ASN A 174 -11.07 22.30 1.16
N THR A 175 -12.03 21.37 0.97
CA THR A 175 -12.83 20.79 2.06
C THR A 175 -12.24 19.52 2.67
N LEU A 176 -11.15 18.97 2.11
CA LEU A 176 -10.65 17.64 2.46
C LEU A 176 -9.96 17.56 3.84
N GLY A 177 -9.74 18.69 4.53
CA GLY A 177 -9.13 18.73 5.86
C GLY A 177 -7.64 18.38 5.85
N TRP A 178 -6.90 19.02 4.94
CA TRP A 178 -5.45 18.81 4.78
C TRP A 178 -4.67 19.18 6.04
N GLU A 179 -5.07 20.22 6.77
CA GLU A 179 -4.36 20.68 7.97
C GLU A 179 -4.55 19.72 9.16
N GLU A 180 -5.73 19.12 9.30
CA GLU A 180 -6.05 18.25 10.43
C GLU A 180 -5.60 16.81 10.20
N ASN A 181 -5.80 16.29 8.98
CA ASN A 181 -5.54 14.89 8.65
C ASN A 181 -5.17 14.71 7.17
N PRO A 182 -3.93 15.05 6.77
CA PRO A 182 -3.49 14.90 5.40
C PRO A 182 -3.44 13.44 4.92
N TRP A 183 -3.37 12.46 5.84
CA TRP A 183 -3.53 11.05 5.47
C TRP A 183 -4.94 10.76 4.93
N LYS A 184 -5.97 11.26 5.61
CA LYS A 184 -7.36 11.12 5.16
C LYS A 184 -7.60 11.93 3.89
N ALA A 185 -7.16 13.19 3.85
CA ALA A 185 -7.32 14.07 2.69
C ALA A 185 -6.69 13.45 1.42
N GLY A 186 -5.40 13.11 1.49
CA GLY A 186 -4.69 12.45 0.39
C GLY A 186 -5.27 11.07 0.07
N GLY A 187 -5.77 10.34 1.07
CA GLY A 187 -6.45 9.06 0.89
C GLY A 187 -7.76 9.17 0.10
N THR A 188 -8.57 10.19 0.39
CA THR A 188 -9.80 10.52 -0.33
C THR A 188 -9.48 10.95 -1.77
N LEU A 189 -8.50 11.85 -1.95
CA LEU A 189 -8.10 12.29 -3.29
C LEU A 189 -7.55 11.14 -4.14
N SER A 190 -6.68 10.29 -3.57
CA SER A 190 -6.16 9.08 -4.22
C SER A 190 -7.29 8.11 -4.61
N ALA A 191 -8.32 7.96 -3.76
CA ALA A 191 -9.49 7.16 -4.10
C ALA A 191 -10.22 7.73 -5.32
N GLN A 192 -10.43 9.05 -5.35
CA GLN A 192 -11.07 9.76 -6.45
C GLN A 192 -10.30 9.69 -7.77
N GLY A 193 -8.97 9.54 -7.73
CA GLY A 193 -8.18 9.25 -8.94
C GLY A 193 -8.69 8.02 -9.73
N ASN A 194 -9.26 7.01 -9.05
CA ASN A 194 -9.86 5.86 -9.72
C ASN A 194 -11.19 6.19 -10.42
N VAL A 195 -11.89 7.22 -9.94
CA VAL A 195 -13.19 7.68 -10.46
C VAL A 195 -13.00 8.69 -11.58
N ILE A 196 -12.03 9.61 -11.45
CA ILE A 196 -11.65 10.60 -12.47
C ILE A 196 -11.35 9.93 -13.81
N GLY A 197 -10.75 8.72 -13.78
CA GLY A 197 -10.54 7.87 -14.96
C GLY A 197 -11.81 7.50 -15.75
N SER A 198 -13.00 7.73 -15.18
CA SER A 198 -14.32 7.40 -15.76
C SER A 198 -15.02 8.62 -16.39
N LEU A 199 -14.45 9.81 -16.25
CA LEU A 199 -14.93 11.03 -16.89
C LEU A 199 -14.58 11.06 -18.38
N GLU A 200 -15.42 11.67 -19.20
CA GLU A 200 -15.11 11.94 -20.61
C GLU A 200 -14.17 13.15 -20.79
N SER A 201 -13.35 13.13 -21.84
CA SER A 201 -12.59 14.31 -22.27
C SER A 201 -13.54 15.39 -22.83
N PRO A 202 -13.24 16.69 -22.65
CA PRO A 202 -11.99 17.26 -22.10
C PRO A 202 -12.01 17.46 -20.57
N LEU A 203 -13.13 17.24 -19.89
CA LEU A 203 -13.26 17.56 -18.46
C LEU A 203 -12.30 16.74 -17.59
N GLN A 204 -12.10 15.45 -17.94
CA GLN A 204 -11.13 14.60 -17.26
C GLN A 204 -9.73 15.25 -17.21
N GLU A 205 -9.23 15.72 -18.36
CA GLU A 205 -7.90 16.32 -18.47
C GLU A 205 -7.80 17.60 -17.62
N GLN A 206 -8.83 18.43 -17.66
CA GLN A 206 -8.88 19.67 -16.88
C GLN A 206 -8.89 19.43 -15.37
N ILE A 207 -9.65 18.42 -14.89
CA ILE A 207 -9.66 18.02 -13.48
C ILE A 207 -8.29 17.47 -13.05
N VAL A 208 -7.65 16.68 -13.92
CA VAL A 208 -6.30 16.15 -13.64
C VAL A 208 -5.29 17.29 -13.50
N GLU A 209 -5.30 18.29 -14.38
CA GLU A 209 -4.41 19.46 -14.23
C GLU A 209 -4.72 20.25 -12.95
N ALA A 210 -5.99 20.56 -12.69
CA ALA A 210 -6.40 21.27 -11.47
C ALA A 210 -5.94 20.55 -10.18
N MET A 211 -6.04 19.22 -10.17
CA MET A 211 -5.52 18.39 -9.06
C MET A 211 -4.02 18.59 -8.84
N PHE A 212 -3.22 18.54 -9.90
CA PHE A 212 -1.77 18.66 -9.78
C PHE A 212 -1.31 20.10 -9.51
N ASP A 213 -1.99 21.10 -10.04
CA ASP A 213 -1.76 22.51 -9.71
C ASP A 213 -2.02 22.79 -8.23
N PHE A 214 -3.13 22.26 -7.70
CA PHE A 214 -3.44 22.32 -6.28
C PHE A 214 -2.35 21.65 -5.44
N LEU A 215 -1.95 20.43 -5.79
CA LEU A 215 -0.92 19.68 -5.05
C LEU A 215 0.44 20.39 -5.09
N ALA A 216 0.83 20.96 -6.23
CA ALA A 216 2.08 21.70 -6.36
C ALA A 216 2.08 22.98 -5.51
N THR A 217 0.96 23.70 -5.50
CA THR A 217 0.81 24.97 -4.75
C THR A 217 0.75 24.74 -3.23
N ASN A 218 0.18 23.63 -2.79
CA ASN A 218 -0.07 23.34 -1.37
C ASN A 218 0.96 22.38 -0.74
N GLN A 219 2.10 22.13 -1.39
CA GLN A 219 3.16 21.33 -0.78
C GLN A 219 3.97 22.18 0.21
N ASN A 220 4.14 21.66 1.44
CA ASN A 220 4.93 22.31 2.47
C ASN A 220 6.43 22.30 2.13
N GLU A 221 7.21 23.19 2.75
CA GLU A 221 8.68 23.23 2.61
C GLU A 221 9.37 21.92 3.00
N ASN A 222 8.78 21.17 3.93
CA ASN A 222 9.25 19.86 4.37
C ASN A 222 9.01 18.76 3.31
N GLY A 223 8.34 19.07 2.19
CA GLY A 223 8.04 18.16 1.09
C GLY A 223 6.75 17.35 1.26
N PHE A 224 6.05 17.46 2.39
CA PHE A 224 4.75 16.81 2.60
C PHE A 224 3.60 17.79 2.34
N TRP A 225 2.37 17.37 2.66
CA TRP A 225 1.16 18.18 2.52
C TRP A 225 0.44 18.28 3.86
N GLY A 226 -0.13 19.45 4.11
CA GLY A 226 -1.00 19.69 5.26
C GLY A 226 -0.29 19.68 6.61
N GLY A 227 -1.08 19.65 7.68
CA GLY A 227 -0.62 19.75 9.06
C GLY A 227 -0.54 18.40 9.77
N SER A 228 -0.49 18.41 11.11
CA SER A 228 -0.39 17.21 11.98
C SER A 228 1.04 16.66 12.20
N SER A 229 1.14 15.53 12.91
CA SER A 229 2.40 14.81 13.15
C SER A 229 3.12 14.38 11.86
N LEU A 230 4.43 14.14 11.91
CA LEU A 230 5.19 13.79 10.72
C LEU A 230 4.71 12.48 10.11
N TYR A 231 4.33 11.46 10.90
CA TYR A 231 3.81 10.21 10.34
C TYR A 231 2.49 10.39 9.59
N VAL A 232 1.62 11.30 10.05
CA VAL A 232 0.35 11.58 9.38
C VAL A 232 0.61 12.35 8.07
N GLN A 233 1.46 13.38 8.10
CA GLN A 233 1.90 14.11 6.90
C GLN A 233 2.58 13.18 5.88
N LEU A 234 3.54 12.37 6.33
CA LEU A 234 4.25 11.38 5.51
C LEU A 234 3.27 10.39 4.88
N SER A 235 2.32 9.89 5.66
CA SER A 235 1.31 8.96 5.16
C SER A 235 0.39 9.64 4.13
N GLY A 236 0.07 10.93 4.30
CA GLY A 236 -0.60 11.75 3.29
C GLY A 236 0.23 11.90 2.01
N ALA A 237 1.51 12.23 2.12
CA ALA A 237 2.44 12.32 1.00
C ALA A 237 2.57 10.99 0.24
N PHE A 238 2.58 9.86 0.95
CA PHE A 238 2.50 8.53 0.34
C PHE A 238 1.18 8.33 -0.44
N LYS A 239 0.04 8.81 0.06
CA LYS A 239 -1.23 8.71 -0.71
C LYS A 239 -1.16 9.59 -1.96
N VAL A 240 -0.67 10.81 -1.83
CA VAL A 240 -0.46 11.72 -2.96
C VAL A 240 0.48 11.11 -4.01
N SER A 241 1.56 10.44 -3.59
CA SER A 241 2.51 9.83 -4.54
C SER A 241 1.91 8.74 -5.42
N THR A 242 0.80 8.11 -5.00
CA THR A 242 0.06 7.18 -5.85
C THR A 242 -0.54 7.87 -7.08
N LEU A 243 -1.02 9.12 -6.95
CA LEU A 243 -1.57 9.89 -8.07
C LEU A 243 -0.46 10.26 -9.06
N TYR A 244 0.67 10.77 -8.57
CA TYR A 244 1.84 11.04 -9.39
C TYR A 244 2.28 9.79 -10.18
N SER A 245 2.30 8.62 -9.53
CA SER A 245 2.64 7.36 -10.18
C SER A 245 1.62 6.96 -11.25
N ILE A 246 0.31 7.09 -10.96
CA ILE A 246 -0.78 6.74 -11.90
C ILE A 246 -0.72 7.60 -13.17
N TYR A 247 -0.46 8.90 -13.03
CA TYR A 247 -0.42 9.86 -14.14
C TYR A 247 0.98 10.06 -14.71
N GLY A 248 1.97 9.25 -14.31
CA GLY A 248 3.34 9.33 -14.83
C GLY A 248 4.07 10.65 -14.55
N ARG A 249 3.69 11.36 -13.47
CA ARG A 249 4.30 12.64 -13.08
C ARG A 249 5.40 12.44 -12.03
N GLN A 250 6.43 13.28 -12.11
CA GLN A 250 7.48 13.32 -11.10
C GLN A 250 6.99 13.99 -9.81
N MET A 251 7.32 13.40 -8.66
CA MET A 251 7.04 13.99 -7.35
C MET A 251 7.84 15.30 -7.13
N PRO A 252 7.19 16.41 -6.72
CA PRO A 252 7.88 17.65 -6.42
C PRO A 252 8.67 17.56 -5.11
N ASN A 253 9.72 18.38 -4.98
CA ASN A 253 10.53 18.54 -3.77
C ASN A 253 11.07 17.23 -3.16
N ALA A 254 11.46 16.27 -4.00
CA ALA A 254 11.92 14.94 -3.60
C ALA A 254 13.04 14.96 -2.53
N LYS A 255 13.96 15.93 -2.56
CA LYS A 255 15.01 16.08 -1.54
C LYS A 255 14.45 16.41 -0.15
N SER A 256 13.45 17.28 -0.07
CA SER A 256 12.77 17.61 1.18
C SER A 256 11.98 16.39 1.69
N ILE A 257 11.29 15.67 0.78
CA ILE A 257 10.59 14.42 1.12
C ILE A 257 11.54 13.41 1.76
N LEU A 258 12.73 13.18 1.17
CA LEU A 258 13.73 12.27 1.75
C LEU A 258 14.14 12.72 3.15
N LYS A 259 14.54 13.99 3.31
CA LYS A 259 14.99 14.54 4.60
C LYS A 259 13.92 14.39 5.69
N SER A 260 12.68 14.76 5.38
CA SER A 260 11.57 14.70 6.33
C SER A 260 11.12 13.27 6.62
N THR A 261 11.20 12.38 5.63
CA THR A 261 10.95 10.94 5.84
C THR A 261 11.96 10.33 6.80
N LEU A 262 13.25 10.59 6.59
CA LEU A 262 14.31 10.14 7.48
C LEU A 262 14.16 10.71 8.90
N LYS A 263 13.80 11.99 9.03
CA LYS A 263 13.50 12.60 10.32
C LYS A 263 12.35 11.86 11.02
N CYS A 264 11.24 11.65 10.31
CA CYS A 264 10.05 10.99 10.83
C CYS A 264 10.35 9.59 11.37
N ILE A 265 10.99 8.71 10.59
CA ILE A 265 11.26 7.34 11.01
C ILE A 265 12.27 7.23 12.17
N ARG A 266 13.10 8.26 12.39
CA ARG A 266 14.09 8.31 13.48
C ARG A 266 13.50 8.81 14.79
N GLU A 267 12.60 9.79 14.70
CA GLU A 267 12.16 10.57 15.86
C GLU A 267 10.77 10.18 16.37
N GLU A 268 9.88 9.72 15.49
CA GLU A 268 8.51 9.38 15.87
C GLU A 268 8.33 7.89 16.20
N LYS A 269 7.44 7.61 17.15
CA LYS A 269 7.10 6.23 17.53
C LYS A 269 6.13 5.61 16.52
N CYS A 270 6.52 4.49 15.92
CA CYS A 270 5.63 3.73 15.04
C CYS A 270 4.55 2.98 15.86
N ILE A 271 3.28 3.43 15.80
CA ILE A 271 2.16 2.76 16.51
C ILE A 271 1.13 2.10 15.59
N ASN A 272 1.29 2.26 14.27
CA ASN A 272 0.42 1.68 13.25
C ASN A 272 1.26 1.04 12.13
N SER A 273 0.89 -0.16 11.66
CA SER A 273 1.66 -0.92 10.67
C SER A 273 1.82 -0.18 9.34
N THR A 274 0.83 0.64 8.96
CA THR A 274 0.91 1.46 7.74
C THR A 274 2.08 2.45 7.81
N TRP A 275 2.50 2.87 9.01
CA TRP A 275 3.60 3.81 9.20
C TRP A 275 4.97 3.18 8.96
N VAL A 276 5.07 1.85 8.86
CA VAL A 276 6.32 1.18 8.41
C VAL A 276 6.38 1.16 6.89
N ARG A 277 5.26 0.80 6.27
CA ARG A 277 5.15 0.62 4.82
C ARG A 277 5.19 1.94 4.06
N ASN A 278 4.49 2.96 4.55
CA ASN A 278 4.33 4.24 3.84
C ASN A 278 5.68 4.94 3.56
N PRO A 279 6.62 5.03 4.52
CA PRO A 279 7.96 5.56 4.24
C PRO A 279 8.68 4.81 3.12
N LEU A 280 8.71 3.47 3.17
CA LEU A 280 9.42 2.66 2.17
C LEU A 280 8.86 2.86 0.77
N ASN A 281 7.53 2.87 0.64
CA ASN A 281 6.88 3.11 -0.65
C ASN A 281 7.10 4.55 -1.15
N LEU A 282 7.05 5.55 -0.27
CA LEU A 282 7.31 6.93 -0.66
C LEU A 282 8.75 7.11 -1.14
N LEU A 283 9.72 6.51 -0.42
CA LEU A 283 11.13 6.50 -0.79
C LEU A 283 11.35 5.81 -2.13
N ALA A 284 10.67 4.67 -2.38
CA ALA A 284 10.76 3.98 -3.67
C ALA A 284 10.31 4.85 -4.85
N VAL A 285 9.26 5.67 -4.68
CA VAL A 285 8.77 6.59 -5.73
C VAL A 285 9.77 7.71 -6.01
N ILE A 286 10.43 8.25 -4.97
CA ILE A 286 11.36 9.38 -5.16
C ILE A 286 12.80 8.94 -5.48
N LYS A 287 13.17 7.68 -5.22
CA LYS A 287 14.52 7.12 -5.42
C LYS A 287 15.13 7.41 -6.80
N PRO A 288 14.39 7.44 -7.94
CA PRO A 288 14.96 7.80 -9.23
C PRO A 288 15.50 9.25 -9.30
N TYR A 289 15.07 10.12 -8.39
CA TYR A 289 15.36 11.56 -8.41
C TYR A 289 16.23 12.03 -7.25
N VAL A 290 16.49 11.16 -6.25
CA VAL A 290 17.28 11.50 -5.07
C VAL A 290 18.26 10.37 -4.73
N GLY A 291 19.49 10.75 -4.37
CA GLY A 291 20.46 9.79 -3.84
C GLY A 291 20.14 9.44 -2.40
N ILE A 292 19.95 8.15 -2.12
CA ILE A 292 19.91 7.60 -0.76
C ILE A 292 21.27 6.95 -0.53
N SER A 293 22.01 7.41 0.49
CA SER A 293 23.30 6.84 0.82
C SER A 293 23.16 5.43 1.39
N GLU A 294 24.20 4.59 1.26
CA GLU A 294 24.20 3.25 1.87
C GLU A 294 24.00 3.31 3.40
N LYS A 295 24.49 4.36 4.06
CA LYS A 295 24.26 4.56 5.50
C LYS A 295 22.79 4.76 5.81
N GLU A 296 22.11 5.65 5.09
CA GLU A 296 20.67 5.90 5.25
C GLU A 296 19.85 4.66 4.91
N LYS A 297 20.23 3.97 3.83
CA LYS A 297 19.60 2.71 3.43
C LYS A 297 19.66 1.66 4.55
N ASN A 298 20.83 1.45 5.14
CA ASN A 298 21.04 0.49 6.22
C ASN A 298 20.21 0.85 7.46
N GLU A 299 20.15 2.13 7.80
CA GLU A 299 19.35 2.64 8.91
C GLU A 299 17.84 2.45 8.67
N ILE A 300 17.35 2.79 7.48
CA ILE A 300 15.95 2.60 7.09
C ILE A 300 15.56 1.13 7.22
N ILE A 301 16.40 0.20 6.73
CA ILE A 301 16.13 -1.24 6.81
C ILE A 301 16.00 -1.68 8.26
N LYS A 302 16.98 -1.35 9.11
CA LYS A 302 16.97 -1.75 10.53
C LYS A 302 15.74 -1.23 11.28
N ILE A 303 15.48 0.07 11.18
CA ILE A 303 14.29 0.69 11.80
C ILE A 303 12.99 0.05 11.29
N SER A 304 12.92 -0.30 10.01
CA SER A 304 11.71 -0.92 9.43
C SER A 304 11.52 -2.36 9.88
N ILE A 305 12.60 -3.13 10.05
CA ILE A 305 12.54 -4.49 10.60
C ILE A 305 12.03 -4.44 12.04
N ASP A 306 12.64 -3.60 12.89
CA ASP A 306 12.22 -3.46 14.28
C ASP A 306 10.75 -3.03 14.38
N ASN A 307 10.36 -2.04 13.58
CA ASN A 307 8.99 -1.54 13.56
C ASN A 307 7.97 -2.52 12.96
N VAL A 308 8.31 -3.40 12.02
CA VAL A 308 7.31 -4.37 11.51
C VAL A 308 7.10 -5.52 12.49
N LEU A 309 8.15 -5.96 13.18
CA LEU A 309 8.09 -7.11 14.09
C LEU A 309 7.21 -6.86 15.32
N GLN A 310 7.12 -5.62 15.82
CA GLN A 310 6.20 -5.25 16.90
C GLN A 310 4.70 -5.46 16.58
N PHE A 311 4.35 -5.61 15.30
CA PHE A 311 2.98 -5.91 14.87
C PHE A 311 2.71 -7.41 14.74
N SER A 312 3.71 -8.29 14.85
CA SER A 312 3.50 -9.74 14.80
C SER A 312 2.66 -10.23 15.98
N ARG A 313 1.80 -11.23 15.75
CA ARG A 313 0.90 -11.81 16.75
C ARG A 313 1.00 -13.34 16.79
N ASN A 314 0.60 -13.92 17.92
CA ASN A 314 0.67 -15.36 18.16
C ASN A 314 -0.28 -16.17 17.27
N ASP A 315 -1.27 -15.53 16.65
CA ASP A 315 -2.18 -16.14 15.68
C ASP A 315 -1.56 -16.28 14.27
N GLY A 316 -0.28 -15.90 14.12
CA GLY A 316 0.45 -15.93 12.85
C GLY A 316 0.18 -14.72 11.94
N GLY A 317 -0.71 -13.82 12.36
CA GLY A 317 -1.00 -12.58 11.66
C GLY A 317 -0.15 -11.40 12.14
N PHE A 318 -0.38 -10.26 11.50
CA PHE A 318 0.15 -8.96 11.92
C PHE A 318 -1.01 -8.00 12.21
N ALA A 319 -0.92 -7.30 13.32
CA ALA A 319 -1.85 -6.28 13.79
C ALA A 319 -1.72 -4.97 12.98
N ASN A 320 -2.79 -4.17 12.96
CA ASN A 320 -2.74 -2.84 12.35
C ASN A 320 -2.22 -1.79 13.35
N SER A 321 -2.55 -1.92 14.62
CA SER A 321 -2.03 -1.11 15.71
C SER A 321 -1.26 -1.95 16.72
N VAL A 322 -0.27 -1.35 17.38
CA VAL A 322 0.42 -1.99 18.52
C VAL A 322 -0.56 -2.34 19.67
N LYS A 323 -1.74 -1.72 19.70
CA LYS A 323 -2.80 -2.01 20.68
C LYS A 323 -3.69 -3.20 20.31
N ASP A 324 -3.70 -3.63 19.05
CA ASP A 324 -4.56 -4.76 18.66
C ASP A 324 -3.95 -6.07 19.18
N GLU A 325 -4.78 -6.93 19.75
CA GLU A 325 -4.36 -8.23 20.30
C GLU A 325 -4.21 -9.31 19.22
N TYR A 326 -4.84 -9.11 18.07
CA TYR A 326 -4.94 -10.09 16.98
C TYR A 326 -4.45 -9.52 15.65
N GLY A 327 -4.08 -10.42 14.74
CA GLY A 327 -3.79 -10.07 13.37
C GLY A 327 -5.02 -9.47 12.66
N THR A 328 -4.75 -8.68 11.63
CA THR A 328 -5.80 -8.13 10.74
C THR A 328 -5.39 -8.28 9.28
N THR A 329 -6.35 -8.25 8.36
CA THR A 329 -6.04 -8.26 6.93
C THR A 329 -5.19 -7.07 6.52
N ASP A 330 -5.44 -5.90 7.11
CA ASP A 330 -4.63 -4.70 6.88
C ASP A 330 -3.21 -4.87 7.39
N GLY A 331 -3.04 -5.24 8.66
CA GLY A 331 -1.73 -5.43 9.28
C GLY A 331 -0.86 -6.42 8.52
N CYS A 332 -1.41 -7.58 8.18
CA CYS A 332 -0.73 -8.58 7.35
C CYS A 332 -0.36 -8.04 5.97
N SER A 333 -1.27 -7.29 5.35
CA SER A 333 -1.03 -6.65 4.05
C SER A 333 0.12 -5.64 4.14
N GLN A 334 0.15 -4.79 5.17
CA GLN A 334 1.25 -3.85 5.38
C GLN A 334 2.57 -4.58 5.64
N ALA A 335 2.55 -5.64 6.47
CA ALA A 335 3.74 -6.41 6.79
C ALA A 335 4.36 -7.07 5.55
N ILE A 336 3.55 -7.67 4.66
CA ILE A 336 4.06 -8.28 3.42
C ILE A 336 4.66 -7.23 2.49
N ILE A 337 3.98 -6.09 2.31
CA ILE A 337 4.50 -5.03 1.43
C ILE A 337 5.84 -4.51 1.98
N THR A 338 5.92 -4.25 3.29
CA THR A 338 7.17 -3.85 3.95
C THR A 338 8.27 -4.87 3.71
N ARG A 339 8.01 -6.15 3.96
CA ARG A 339 8.97 -7.24 3.72
C ARG A 339 9.48 -7.22 2.28
N ASN A 340 8.58 -7.20 1.30
CA ASN A 340 8.96 -7.23 -0.11
C ASN A 340 9.79 -6.00 -0.49
N ALA A 341 9.45 -4.82 0.03
CA ALA A 341 10.27 -3.61 -0.15
C ALA A 341 11.68 -3.76 0.46
N LEU A 342 11.78 -4.31 1.67
CA LEU A 342 13.09 -4.54 2.31
C LEU A 342 13.95 -5.54 1.55
N ARG A 343 13.34 -6.59 0.98
CA ARG A 343 14.01 -7.55 0.09
C ARG A 343 14.57 -6.88 -1.15
N ASP A 344 13.77 -6.08 -1.84
CA ASP A 344 14.22 -5.30 -3.01
C ASP A 344 15.41 -4.40 -2.67
N TRP A 345 15.39 -3.75 -1.50
CA TRP A 345 16.47 -2.88 -1.07
C TRP A 345 17.80 -3.62 -0.88
N VAL A 346 17.78 -4.90 -0.47
CA VAL A 346 18.99 -5.72 -0.33
C VAL A 346 19.28 -6.58 -1.58
N GLY A 347 18.57 -6.36 -2.69
CA GLY A 347 18.77 -7.11 -3.94
C GLY A 347 18.32 -8.56 -3.86
N LEU A 348 17.35 -8.86 -2.98
CA LEU A 348 16.71 -10.17 -2.91
C LEU A 348 15.46 -10.19 -3.79
N GLU A 349 15.32 -11.26 -4.58
CA GLU A 349 14.08 -11.56 -5.28
C GLU A 349 12.90 -11.69 -4.30
N PRO A 350 11.66 -11.36 -4.73
CA PRO A 350 10.47 -11.66 -3.94
C PRO A 350 10.44 -13.15 -3.57
N LEU A 351 10.30 -13.47 -2.27
CA LEU A 351 10.23 -14.85 -1.82
C LEU A 351 8.78 -15.28 -1.70
N ILE A 352 8.44 -16.34 -2.44
CA ILE A 352 7.23 -17.15 -2.23
C ILE A 352 7.30 -17.68 -0.81
N ILE A 353 6.44 -17.17 0.08
CA ILE A 353 6.43 -17.59 1.48
C ILE A 353 6.22 -19.12 1.53
N PRO A 354 7.08 -19.87 2.23
CA PRO A 354 6.93 -21.31 2.39
C PRO A 354 5.56 -21.66 2.98
N ASN A 355 5.10 -22.90 2.76
CA ASN A 355 3.88 -23.47 3.36
C ASN A 355 2.55 -23.20 2.62
N THR A 356 2.60 -22.97 1.30
CA THR A 356 1.42 -22.94 0.42
C THR A 356 0.52 -24.17 0.58
N ASP A 357 1.09 -25.35 0.79
CA ASP A 357 0.30 -26.56 0.99
C ASP A 357 -0.56 -26.48 2.26
N SER A 358 -0.04 -25.88 3.35
CA SER A 358 -0.85 -25.67 4.55
C SER A 358 -1.94 -24.64 4.31
N PHE A 359 -1.66 -23.57 3.54
CA PHE A 359 -2.67 -22.61 3.15
C PHE A 359 -3.83 -23.26 2.38
N LEU A 360 -3.52 -24.04 1.34
CA LEU A 360 -4.53 -24.73 0.53
C LEU A 360 -5.27 -25.80 1.32
N ARG A 361 -4.59 -26.54 2.20
CA ARG A 361 -5.23 -27.49 3.12
C ARG A 361 -6.22 -26.77 4.05
N THR A 362 -5.82 -25.67 4.68
CA THR A 362 -6.70 -24.92 5.60
C THR A 362 -7.90 -24.35 4.85
N LEU A 363 -7.72 -23.79 3.66
CA LEU A 363 -8.84 -23.34 2.82
C LEU A 363 -9.77 -24.50 2.42
N GLY A 364 -9.21 -25.64 2.02
CA GLY A 364 -9.99 -26.82 1.65
C GLY A 364 -10.74 -27.44 2.84
N LEU A 365 -10.21 -27.32 4.06
CA LEU A 365 -10.93 -27.70 5.28
C LEU A 365 -12.07 -26.73 5.58
N ALA A 366 -11.84 -25.42 5.45
CA ALA A 366 -12.87 -24.40 5.64
C ALA A 366 -14.05 -24.59 4.66
N GLN A 367 -13.81 -25.08 3.45
CA GLN A 367 -14.88 -25.38 2.48
C GLN A 367 -15.76 -26.58 2.85
N LYS A 368 -15.29 -27.48 3.72
CA LYS A 368 -16.03 -28.70 4.13
C LYS A 368 -16.90 -28.49 5.37
N MET A 369 -16.71 -27.38 6.08
CA MET A 369 -17.52 -26.93 7.20
C MET A 369 -18.67 -26.09 6.68
#